data_AF-A0A1V6S327-F1
#
_entry.id   AF-A0A1V6S327-F1
#
_cell.length_a   1.000
_cell.length_b   1.000
_cell.length_c   1.000
_cell.angle_alpha   90.00
_cell.angle_beta   90.00
_cell.angle_gamma   90.00
#
_symmetry.space_group_name_H-M   'P 1'
#
loop_
_entity.id
_entity.type
_entity.pdbx_description
1 polymer ?
#
loop_
_entity_poly.entity_id
_entity_poly.type
_entity_poly.pdbx_seq_one_letter_code
_entity_poly.pdbx_strand_id
1 'polypeptide(L)'
;MLRDEGKVFNRTVPGLPCEDLVVRLCEQQGLHFNTLTYSARAENSLIKYNNVTIEEAHVQLFFRLEVGGRTNNTIRIPKVYYAFEAGGRGQGFTYVIMEHIDLDYEKTTFIS
;
A
#
# COMPACT_ATOMS: atom_id res chain seq x y z
N MET A 1 13.61 -9.80 -2.99
CA MET A 1 12.16 -9.71 -2.76
C MET A 1 11.60 -11.08 -3.03
N LEU A 2 11.00 -11.72 -2.02
CA LEU A 2 10.38 -13.03 -2.22
C LEU A 2 9.04 -12.79 -2.93
N ARG A 3 8.87 -13.44 -4.08
CA ARG A 3 7.60 -13.54 -4.81
C ARG A 3 7.08 -14.94 -4.49
N ASP A 4 6.08 -15.02 -3.64
CA ASP A 4 5.30 -16.23 -3.45
C ASP A 4 3.90 -15.94 -4.00
N GLU A 5 3.20 -16.91 -4.57
CA GLU A 5 1.98 -16.69 -5.34
C GLU A 5 0.87 -15.96 -4.54
N GLY A 6 0.94 -15.97 -3.21
CA GLY A 6 0.03 -15.24 -2.31
C GLY A 6 0.64 -14.11 -1.47
N LYS A 7 1.95 -13.78 -1.58
CA LYS A 7 2.58 -12.75 -0.75
C LYS A 7 3.67 -11.95 -1.46
N VAL A 8 3.60 -10.63 -1.34
CA VAL A 8 4.70 -9.70 -1.63
C VAL A 8 5.34 -9.32 -0.30
N PHE A 9 6.65 -9.52 -0.13
CA PHE A 9 7.26 -9.18 1.16
C PHE A 9 8.61 -8.46 1.04
N ASN A 10 8.68 -7.31 1.71
CA ASN A 10 9.90 -6.56 1.95
C ASN A 10 10.12 -6.36 3.47
N ARG A 11 10.79 -7.32 4.12
CA ARG A 11 11.11 -7.33 5.57
C ARG A 11 11.94 -6.13 6.07
N THR A 12 12.46 -5.29 5.18
CA THR A 12 13.53 -4.34 5.52
C THR A 12 13.03 -2.96 5.98
N VAL A 13 11.73 -2.73 6.08
CA VAL A 13 11.18 -1.44 6.52
C VAL A 13 10.77 -1.50 8.00
N PRO A 14 11.51 -0.86 8.90
CA PRO A 14 11.17 -0.81 10.32
C PRO A 14 9.87 -0.01 10.54
N GLY A 15 9.07 -0.41 11.53
CA GLY A 15 7.87 0.33 11.94
C GLY A 15 6.58 0.01 11.19
N LEU A 16 6.60 -0.93 10.25
CA LEU A 16 5.38 -1.39 9.58
C LEU A 16 4.44 -2.14 10.56
N PRO A 17 3.11 -2.01 10.39
CA PRO A 17 2.16 -2.76 11.19
C PRO A 17 2.26 -4.27 10.87
N CYS A 18 1.94 -5.15 11.81
CA CYS A 18 1.79 -6.58 11.54
C CYS A 18 0.43 -6.89 10.89
N GLU A 19 0.30 -8.06 10.24
CA GLU A 19 -0.93 -8.49 9.53
C GLU A 19 -2.18 -8.39 10.44
N ASP A 20 -2.11 -8.92 11.67
CA ASP A 20 -3.22 -8.85 12.64
C ASP A 20 -3.62 -7.41 13.01
N LEU A 21 -2.65 -6.50 13.12
CA LEU A 21 -2.94 -5.10 13.41
C LEU A 21 -3.63 -4.44 12.21
N VAL A 22 -3.15 -4.71 10.99
CA VAL A 22 -3.76 -4.20 9.76
C VAL A 22 -5.21 -4.63 9.64
N VAL A 23 -5.49 -5.93 9.80
CA VAL A 23 -6.85 -6.47 9.71
C VAL A 23 -7.78 -5.77 10.70
N ARG A 24 -7.39 -5.69 11.98
CA ARG A 24 -8.20 -5.01 13.01
C ARG A 24 -8.46 -3.54 12.69
N LEU A 25 -7.45 -2.81 12.21
CA LEU A 25 -7.60 -1.39 11.88
C LEU A 25 -8.56 -1.19 10.69
N CYS A 26 -8.44 -2.02 9.66
CA CYS A 26 -9.33 -1.97 8.49
C CYS A 26 -10.77 -2.39 8.84
N GLU A 27 -10.94 -3.40 9.71
CA GLU A 27 -12.26 -3.80 10.21
C GLU A 27 -12.92 -2.68 11.03
N GLN A 28 -12.15 -1.99 11.88
CA GLN A 28 -12.63 -0.84 12.67
C GLN A 28 -13.04 0.34 11.79
N GLN A 29 -12.29 0.59 10.71
CA GLN A 29 -12.60 1.64 9.74
C GLN A 29 -13.84 1.28 8.90
N GLY A 30 -14.02 -0.01 8.59
CA GLY A 30 -15.18 -0.56 7.90
C GLY A 30 -15.03 -0.65 6.38
N LEU A 31 -15.85 -1.51 5.76
CA LEU A 31 -15.77 -1.88 4.33
C LEU A 31 -16.30 -0.81 3.35
N HIS A 32 -16.70 0.36 3.83
CA HIS A 32 -17.04 1.50 2.97
C HIS A 32 -15.81 2.30 2.53
N PHE A 33 -14.65 1.99 3.11
CA PHE A 33 -13.38 2.61 2.78
C PHE A 33 -12.48 1.58 2.08
N ASN A 34 -11.58 2.08 1.24
CA ASN A 34 -10.60 1.26 0.52
C ASN A 34 -9.17 1.57 0.94
N THR A 35 -8.98 2.56 1.82
CA THR A 35 -7.67 3.01 2.28
C THR A 35 -7.69 3.38 3.77
N LEU A 36 -6.54 3.22 4.42
CA LEU A 36 -6.28 3.66 5.78
C LEU A 36 -4.82 4.12 5.88
N THR A 37 -4.57 5.30 6.44
CA THR A 37 -3.21 5.75 6.73
C THR A 37 -2.82 5.26 8.12
N TYR A 38 -1.70 4.56 8.21
CA TYR A 38 -1.09 4.11 9.46
C TYR A 38 0.16 4.95 9.74
N SER A 39 0.17 5.62 10.88
CA SER A 39 1.29 6.44 11.33
C SER A 39 2.06 5.71 12.44
N ALA A 40 3.29 5.30 12.14
CA ALA A 40 4.27 4.92 13.15
C ALA A 40 5.25 6.08 13.36
N ARG A 41 5.85 6.18 14.56
CA ARG A 41 6.64 7.32 15.10
C ARG A 41 7.52 8.14 14.13
N ALA A 42 7.98 7.61 13.00
CA ALA A 42 8.79 8.31 12.03
C ALA A 42 8.26 8.30 10.57
N GLU A 43 7.30 7.43 10.23
CA GLU A 43 6.86 7.24 8.84
C GLU A 43 5.37 6.89 8.76
N ASN A 44 4.70 7.47 7.75
CA ASN A 44 3.35 7.11 7.38
C ASN A 44 3.37 6.00 6.32
N SER A 45 2.50 5.02 6.48
CA SER A 45 2.21 4.00 5.48
C SER A 45 0.76 4.08 5.06
N LEU A 46 0.50 3.88 3.77
CA LEU A 46 -0.85 3.71 3.26
C LEU A 46 -1.19 2.22 3.23
N ILE A 47 -2.36 1.87 3.75
CA ILE A 47 -2.94 0.53 3.66
C ILE A 47 -4.09 0.62 2.67
N LYS A 48 -4.02 -0.12 1.56
CA LYS A 48 -5.12 -0.32 0.61
C LYS A 48 -5.80 -1.65 0.92
N TYR A 49 -7.14 -1.66 0.96
CA TYR A 49 -7.96 -2.85 1.27
C TYR A 49 -9.33 -2.78 0.58
N ASN A 50 -10.18 -3.80 0.76
CA ASN A 50 -11.57 -3.90 0.27
C ASN A 50 -11.77 -4.03 -1.25
N ASN A 51 -10.95 -3.36 -2.08
CA ASN A 51 -11.02 -3.44 -3.54
C ASN A 51 -9.61 -3.42 -4.16
N VAL A 52 -8.77 -4.33 -3.68
CA VAL A 52 -7.39 -4.52 -4.13
C VAL A 52 -7.13 -6.02 -4.22
N THR A 53 -6.25 -6.44 -5.12
CA THR A 53 -5.84 -7.84 -5.27
C THR A 53 -4.33 -7.99 -5.15
N ILE A 54 -3.85 -9.23 -4.96
CA ILE A 54 -2.41 -9.51 -4.95
C ILE A 54 -1.79 -9.20 -6.32
N GLU A 55 -2.51 -9.43 -7.41
CA GLU A 55 -2.08 -9.08 -8.77
C GLU A 55 -1.86 -7.58 -8.92
N GLU A 56 -2.71 -6.73 -8.34
CA GLU A 56 -2.48 -5.28 -8.36
C GLU A 56 -1.15 -4.91 -7.68
N ALA A 57 -0.85 -5.53 -6.53
CA ALA A 57 0.42 -5.32 -5.84
C ALA A 57 1.62 -5.79 -6.68
N HIS A 58 1.49 -6.93 -7.38
CA HIS A 58 2.51 -7.43 -8.31
C HIS A 58 2.73 -6.49 -9.50
N VAL A 59 1.65 -5.97 -10.09
CA VAL A 59 1.71 -5.04 -11.23
C VAL A 59 2.40 -3.74 -10.81
N GLN A 60 2.04 -3.16 -9.66
CA GLN A 60 2.69 -1.96 -9.15
C GLN A 60 4.18 -2.18 -8.88
N LEU A 61 4.53 -3.33 -8.30
CA LEU A 61 5.92 -3.71 -8.08
C LEU A 61 6.69 -3.83 -9.40
N PHE A 62 6.12 -4.51 -10.40
CA PHE A 62 6.70 -4.66 -11.73
C PHE A 62 7.00 -3.28 -12.33
N PHE A 63 6.00 -2.40 -12.40
CA PHE A 63 6.20 -1.07 -12.95
C PHE A 63 7.24 -0.26 -12.16
N ARG A 64 7.27 -0.35 -10.82
CA ARG A 64 8.29 0.36 -10.03
C ARG A 64 9.70 -0.13 -10.36
N LEU A 65 9.91 -1.41 -10.62
CA LEU A 65 11.22 -1.96 -11.00
C LEU A 65 11.63 -1.51 -12.41
N GLU A 66 10.72 -1.59 -13.38
CA GLU A 66 10.97 -1.18 -14.77
C GLU A 66 11.20 0.34 -14.90
N VAL A 67 10.42 1.12 -14.16
CA VAL A 67 10.51 2.59 -14.14
C VAL A 67 11.72 3.02 -13.30
N GLY A 68 11.98 2.41 -12.15
CA GLY A 68 13.09 2.75 -11.24
C GLY A 68 14.50 2.67 -11.84
N GLY A 69 14.68 2.03 -13.00
CA GLY A 69 15.93 2.01 -13.76
C GLY A 69 16.16 3.22 -14.67
N ARG A 70 15.18 4.14 -14.81
CA ARG A 70 15.28 5.31 -15.70
C ARG A 70 15.44 6.58 -14.87
N THR A 71 16.52 7.32 -15.11
CA THR A 71 16.95 8.49 -14.32
C THR A 71 16.13 9.77 -14.52
N ASN A 72 15.07 9.76 -15.35
CA ASN A 72 14.28 10.94 -15.73
C ASN A 72 12.75 10.70 -15.72
N ASN A 73 12.22 9.91 -14.77
CA ASN A 73 10.77 9.69 -14.73
C ASN A 73 10.04 10.82 -14.02
N THR A 74 9.04 11.39 -14.70
CA THR A 74 8.07 12.34 -14.17
C THR A 74 7.06 11.70 -13.21
N ILE A 75 6.95 10.36 -13.19
CA ILE A 75 5.97 9.63 -12.40
C ILE A 75 6.67 8.87 -11.27
N ARG A 76 6.32 9.20 -10.02
CA ARG A 76 6.74 8.45 -8.83
C ARG A 76 5.69 7.37 -8.53
N ILE A 77 6.09 6.11 -8.62
CA ILE A 77 5.27 4.96 -8.24
C ILE A 77 5.54 4.63 -6.78
N PRO A 78 4.55 4.61 -5.86
CA PRO A 78 4.77 4.26 -4.45
C PRO A 78 5.38 2.87 -4.25
N LYS A 79 6.21 2.70 -3.23
CA LYS A 79 6.82 1.42 -2.88
C LYS A 79 5.78 0.52 -2.22
N VAL A 80 5.54 -0.66 -2.78
CA VAL A 80 4.83 -1.72 -2.05
C VAL A 80 5.80 -2.33 -1.04
N TYR A 81 5.43 -2.28 0.23
CA TYR A 81 6.21 -2.89 1.30
C TYR A 81 5.83 -4.35 1.49
N TYR A 82 4.54 -4.63 1.62
CA TYR A 82 4.04 -6.00 1.61
C TYR A 82 2.56 -6.07 1.24
N ALA A 83 2.14 -7.23 0.76
CA ALA A 83 0.76 -7.55 0.44
C ALA A 83 0.44 -8.96 0.93
N PHE A 84 -0.77 -9.15 1.47
CA PHE A 84 -1.25 -10.43 1.99
C PHE A 84 -2.77 -10.52 1.89
N GLU A 85 -3.27 -11.76 1.95
CA GLU A 85 -4.69 -12.05 2.08
C GLU A 85 -5.02 -12.44 3.51
N ALA A 86 -6.15 -11.96 4.03
CA ALA A 86 -6.71 -12.40 5.30
C ALA A 86 -8.25 -12.46 5.24
N GLY A 87 -8.84 -13.38 6.00
CA GLY A 87 -10.28 -13.67 5.98
C GLY A 87 -10.56 -15.17 5.82
N GLY A 88 -11.59 -15.68 6.52
CA GLY A 88 -12.00 -17.09 6.48
C GLY A 88 -13.02 -17.41 5.40
N ARG A 89 -13.12 -18.70 5.05
CA ARG A 89 -14.01 -19.35 4.04
C ARG A 89 -15.21 -18.51 3.56
N GLY A 90 -15.01 -17.69 2.53
CA GLY A 90 -16.09 -17.07 1.76
C GLY A 90 -15.84 -15.63 1.32
N GLN A 91 -15.08 -14.84 2.09
CA GLN A 91 -14.67 -13.47 1.72
C GLN A 91 -13.25 -13.22 2.26
N GLY A 92 -12.25 -13.54 1.44
CA GLY A 92 -10.89 -13.10 1.69
C GLY A 92 -10.74 -11.64 1.24
N PHE A 93 -10.08 -10.83 2.06
CA PHE A 93 -9.66 -9.49 1.69
C PHE A 93 -8.16 -9.49 1.44
N THR A 94 -7.75 -8.81 0.38
CA THR A 94 -6.34 -8.46 0.19
C THR A 94 -6.05 -7.14 0.87
N TYR A 95 -4.87 -7.07 1.49
CA TYR A 95 -4.31 -5.88 2.11
C TYR A 95 -2.98 -5.58 1.47
N VAL A 96 -2.78 -4.33 1.05
CA VAL A 96 -1.52 -3.86 0.46
C VAL A 96 -1.01 -2.69 1.27
N ILE A 97 0.18 -2.85 1.83
CA ILE A 97 0.85 -1.84 2.65
C ILE A 97 1.95 -1.24 1.81
N MET A 98 1.90 0.07 1.66
CA MET A 98 2.72 0.81 0.71
C MET A 98 3.10 2.19 1.24
N GLU A 99 4.10 2.77 0.59
CA GLU A 99 4.60 4.12 0.84
C GLU A 99 3.46 5.14 0.81
N HIS A 100 3.35 5.94 1.86
CA HIS A 100 2.48 7.12 1.85
C HIS A 100 3.15 8.21 1.02
N ILE A 101 2.44 8.73 0.02
CA ILE A 101 2.88 9.90 -0.73
C ILE A 101 1.99 11.05 -0.29
N ASP A 102 2.56 11.99 0.47
CA ASP A 102 1.93 13.28 0.68
C ASP A 102 1.95 14.03 -0.66
N LEU A 103 0.78 14.11 -1.29
CA LEU A 103 0.58 15.00 -2.42
C LEU A 103 0.31 16.38 -1.84
N ASP A 104 1.37 17.17 -1.70
CA ASP A 104 1.24 18.62 -1.53
C ASP A 104 0.61 19.18 -2.81
N TYR A 105 -0.72 19.12 -2.88
CA TYR A 105 -1.44 20.01 -3.77
C TYR A 105 -1.21 21.41 -3.20
N GLU A 106 -0.23 22.13 -3.76
CA GLU A 106 -0.27 23.58 -3.70
C GLU A 106 -1.69 23.97 -4.07
N LYS A 107 -2.42 24.54 -3.12
CA LYS A 107 -3.71 25.17 -3.39
C LYS A 107 -3.43 26.21 -4.46
N THR A 108 -3.65 25.85 -5.72
CA THR A 108 -3.70 26.80 -6.81
C THR A 108 -4.88 27.69 -6.47
N THR A 109 -4.56 28.78 -5.80
CA THR A 109 -5.52 29.79 -5.40
C THR A 109 -5.93 30.41 -6.71
N PHE A 110 -7.07 29.99 -7.26
CA PHE A 110 -7.71 30.74 -8.33
C PHE A 110 -8.06 32.09 -7.73
N ILE A 111 -7.22 33.09 -8.03
CA ILE A 111 -7.57 34.49 -7.84
C ILE A 111 -8.66 34.74 -8.89
N SER A 112 -9.92 34.69 -8.43
CA SER A 112 -11.09 35.17 -9.16
C SER A 112 -11.10 36.69 -9.21
#